data_AF-K3WCI8-F1
#
_entry.id   AF-K3WCI8-F1
#
_cell.length_a   1.000
_cell.length_b   1.000
_cell.length_c   1.000
_cell.angle_alpha   90.00
_cell.angle_beta   90.00
_cell.angle_gamma   90.00
#
_symmetry.space_group_name_H-M   'P 1'
#
loop_
_entity.id
_entity.type
_entity.pdbx_description
1 polymer ?
#
loop_
_entity_poly.entity_id
_entity_poly.type
_entity_poly.pdbx_seq_one_letter_code
_entity_poly.pdbx_strand_id
1 'polypeptide(L)'
;MQHPRFGQDPSLGAFSIQGTNDEPYTDRSFVCSLRGRVHKPVSLQDALSAPMTMTIDTTGTAIHGFRVVRRNGFQIASSTLISYANTCYQIAATLDAIFESCDALGYNITRDNLRIVEDVGSKVMKFIPETLPIVVMPFFDDALNARYAIPGWDGSACMFRLNGGYETIGYSNFTFRGPDRLVREQKTINWIGKPGGTWRNGWYEDPQGTHWFSELYEFERNSPLGIELREFDTLTAREHDCIHTVDCILDTFVQWWGHDLSTASIRESLRSIFISNGAHQGFFLFDLSRKRVIQSVYDLQTFIANGSLVYLLFRWFVSMVVLLNSYHQGVMELQIASIGVLSCARGFHFLPFVLLPRLKVMLTVMSVVGCEFEGEQAPLSEAWFIIYPGIAEFVFFTYSLLNLVAKLLHRRMSGVLFGPTLLFYCVMHYKRVALAESGWFEFDGRITTKVASLEFEQTSVMAFFWSDFALRLNGNILSLFAIKVVVLGLNVGQLLSTNATHSASNNEITEIEEILGIRLACNGGLDQFAAAQTCGGQLELSGSELLRLGILTDMFIWT
;
A
#
# COMPACT_ATOMS: atom_id res chain seq x y z
N MET A 1 1.32 14.30 -6.29
CA MET A 1 0.33 14.68 -5.25
C MET A 1 -0.67 13.54 -5.18
N GLN A 2 -0.83 12.92 -4.02
CA GLN A 2 -1.87 11.91 -3.82
C GLN A 2 -2.92 12.48 -2.86
N HIS A 3 -4.19 12.25 -3.19
CA HIS A 3 -5.34 12.77 -2.47
C HIS A 3 -6.34 11.62 -2.23
N PRO A 4 -6.00 10.64 -1.37
CA PRO A 4 -6.95 9.61 -0.98
C PRO A 4 -8.14 10.23 -0.26
N ARG A 5 -9.35 9.84 -0.66
CA ARG A 5 -10.59 10.27 -0.04
C ARG A 5 -11.48 9.06 0.23
N PHE A 6 -11.81 8.84 1.51
CA PHE A 6 -12.71 7.78 1.96
C PHE A 6 -13.94 8.38 2.64
N GLY A 7 -15.07 7.67 2.52
CA GLY A 7 -16.35 8.13 3.06
C GLY A 7 -16.98 9.25 2.24
N GLN A 8 -17.86 10.03 2.85
CA GLN A 8 -18.63 11.07 2.17
C GLN A 8 -18.64 12.38 2.95
N ASP A 9 -18.96 13.47 2.27
CA ASP A 9 -19.09 14.78 2.91
C ASP A 9 -20.18 14.75 4.01
N PRO A 10 -19.90 15.24 5.24
CA PRO A 10 -20.89 15.25 6.33
C PRO A 10 -22.19 15.99 5.98
N SER A 11 -22.15 16.94 5.04
CA SER A 11 -23.34 17.66 4.57
C SER A 11 -24.37 16.79 3.86
N LEU A 12 -23.98 15.60 3.37
CA LEU A 12 -24.87 14.63 2.75
C LEU A 12 -25.67 13.81 3.76
N GLY A 13 -25.38 13.98 5.06
CA GLY A 13 -26.05 13.29 6.15
C GLY A 13 -25.38 11.96 6.55
N ALA A 14 -25.93 11.36 7.60
CA ALA A 14 -25.44 10.10 8.15
C ALA A 14 -25.71 8.92 7.21
N PHE A 15 -24.78 7.98 7.15
CA PHE A 15 -24.86 6.77 6.33
C PHE A 15 -24.34 5.55 7.08
N SER A 16 -24.51 4.38 6.48
CA SER A 16 -23.91 3.13 6.97
C SER A 16 -22.43 3.12 6.56
N ILE A 17 -21.55 3.26 7.54
CA ILE A 17 -20.09 3.18 7.37
C ILE A 17 -19.76 1.73 7.05
N GLN A 18 -19.08 1.52 5.93
CA GLN A 18 -18.62 0.20 5.49
C GLN A 18 -17.22 -0.09 6.07
N GLY A 19 -16.94 -1.38 6.28
CA GLY A 19 -15.64 -1.83 6.79
C GLY A 19 -15.41 -1.57 8.29
N THR A 20 -14.30 -2.12 8.79
CA THR A 20 -13.86 -1.99 10.19
C THR A 20 -12.43 -1.47 10.31
N ASN A 21 -11.73 -1.30 9.19
CA ASN A 21 -10.30 -0.98 9.20
C ASN A 21 -9.99 0.44 9.71
N ASP A 22 -10.94 1.38 9.57
CA ASP A 22 -10.75 2.77 10.02
C ASP A 22 -11.46 3.09 11.35
N GLU A 23 -12.07 2.10 12.02
CA GLU A 23 -12.87 2.27 13.24
C GLU A 23 -12.00 2.64 14.47
N PRO A 24 -12.00 3.91 14.91
CA PRO A 24 -10.98 4.48 15.82
C PRO A 24 -10.95 3.85 17.21
N TYR A 25 -12.07 3.31 17.68
CA TYR A 25 -12.26 2.93 19.07
C TYR A 25 -12.14 1.42 19.33
N THR A 26 -11.52 0.67 18.41
CA THR A 26 -11.32 -0.78 18.56
C THR A 26 -10.10 -1.12 19.44
N ASP A 27 -10.04 -2.36 19.91
CA ASP A 27 -8.98 -2.99 20.72
C ASP A 27 -7.59 -3.10 20.05
N ARG A 28 -7.42 -2.62 18.81
CA ARG A 28 -6.08 -2.27 18.28
C ARG A 28 -5.35 -1.26 19.17
N SER A 29 -6.09 -0.68 20.09
CA SER A 29 -5.59 0.18 21.14
C SER A 29 -4.55 -0.51 22.02
N PHE A 30 -3.56 0.26 22.44
CA PHE A 30 -2.59 -0.16 23.44
C PHE A 30 -2.45 0.91 24.51
N VAL A 31 -1.84 0.51 25.61
CA VAL A 31 -1.61 1.36 26.78
C VAL A 31 -0.13 1.36 27.12
N CYS A 32 0.34 2.48 27.63
CA CYS A 32 1.69 2.60 28.15
C CYS A 32 1.69 2.18 29.62
N SER A 33 2.10 0.94 29.88
CA SER A 33 2.14 0.35 31.22
C SER A 33 3.57 0.38 31.78
N LEU A 34 3.71 0.80 33.03
CA LEU A 34 4.97 0.83 33.77
C LEU A 34 5.46 -0.60 33.99
N ARG A 35 6.65 -0.91 33.48
CA ARG A 35 7.34 -2.18 33.71
C ARG A 35 8.73 -1.90 34.24
N GLY A 36 8.90 -2.01 35.55
CA GLY A 36 10.10 -1.59 36.25
C GLY A 36 10.17 -0.07 36.36
N ARG A 37 11.04 0.58 35.58
CA ARG A 37 11.23 2.05 35.61
C ARG A 37 10.80 2.76 34.32
N VAL A 38 10.30 2.02 33.35
CA VAL A 38 9.96 2.54 32.01
C VAL A 38 8.55 2.11 31.63
N HIS A 39 7.83 3.01 30.96
CA HIS A 39 6.54 2.67 30.36
C HIS A 39 6.77 1.92 29.04
N LYS A 40 6.10 0.78 28.89
CA LYS A 40 6.16 -0.06 27.69
C LYS A 40 4.76 -0.24 27.10
N PRO A 41 4.64 -0.39 25.77
CA PRO A 41 3.37 -0.66 25.14
C PRO A 41 2.89 -2.07 25.52
N VAL A 42 1.62 -2.16 25.91
CA VAL A 42 0.91 -3.40 26.18
C VAL A 42 -0.43 -3.31 25.46
N SER A 43 -0.83 -4.37 24.74
CA SER A 43 -2.15 -4.37 24.09
C SER A 43 -3.23 -4.11 25.14
N LEU A 44 -4.26 -3.35 24.77
CA LEU A 44 -5.30 -3.00 25.74
C LEU A 44 -6.02 -4.25 26.24
N GLN A 45 -6.20 -5.27 25.39
CA GLN A 45 -6.77 -6.56 25.79
C GLN A 45 -5.95 -7.29 26.85
N ASP A 46 -4.62 -7.35 26.67
CA ASP A 46 -3.74 -8.01 27.64
C ASP A 46 -3.75 -7.26 28.97
N ALA A 47 -3.78 -5.93 28.92
CA ALA A 47 -3.89 -5.09 30.11
C ALA A 47 -5.23 -5.32 30.84
N LEU A 48 -6.34 -5.39 30.11
CA LEU A 48 -7.68 -5.64 30.68
C LEU A 48 -7.86 -7.06 31.23
N SER A 49 -7.09 -8.02 30.70
CA SER A 49 -7.06 -9.42 31.13
C SER A 49 -6.05 -9.68 32.26
N ALA A 50 -5.21 -8.69 32.59
CA ALA A 50 -4.19 -8.84 33.62
C ALA A 50 -4.83 -8.99 35.02
N PRO A 51 -4.28 -9.84 35.90
CA PRO A 51 -4.82 -10.05 37.25
C PRO A 51 -4.88 -8.80 38.13
N MET A 52 -4.04 -7.80 37.83
CA MET A 52 -3.98 -6.53 38.54
C MET A 52 -5.10 -5.56 38.17
N THR A 53 -5.81 -5.79 37.06
CA THR A 53 -6.89 -4.92 36.61
C THR A 53 -8.12 -5.08 37.51
N MET A 54 -8.65 -3.95 37.99
CA MET A 54 -9.72 -3.93 38.99
C MET A 54 -11.03 -3.46 38.35
N THR A 55 -12.13 -4.16 38.62
CA THR A 55 -13.46 -3.65 38.30
C THR A 55 -13.88 -2.60 39.33
N ILE A 56 -14.10 -1.36 38.89
CA ILE A 56 -14.40 -0.22 39.77
C ILE A 56 -15.85 0.28 39.67
N ASP A 57 -16.56 -0.08 38.61
CA ASP A 57 -18.00 0.14 38.50
C ASP A 57 -18.64 -1.00 37.69
N THR A 58 -19.81 -1.47 38.14
CA THR A 58 -20.64 -2.45 37.42
C THR A 58 -22.06 -1.93 37.18
N THR A 59 -22.39 -0.77 37.74
CA THR A 59 -23.72 -0.15 37.65
C THR A 59 -23.87 0.70 36.41
N GLY A 60 -22.75 1.12 35.80
CA GLY A 60 -22.71 2.05 34.68
C GLY A 60 -23.05 3.47 35.10
N THR A 61 -22.78 3.84 36.36
CA THR A 61 -22.97 5.20 36.88
C THR A 61 -21.71 6.03 36.70
N ALA A 62 -20.53 5.40 36.75
CA ALA A 62 -19.27 6.07 36.51
C ALA A 62 -19.17 6.56 35.05
N ILE A 63 -18.69 7.79 34.91
CA ILE A 63 -18.59 8.48 33.61
C ILE A 63 -17.15 8.75 33.19
N HIS A 64 -16.19 8.58 34.09
CA HIS A 64 -14.82 9.05 33.95
C HIS A 64 -13.86 8.00 33.38
N GLY A 65 -14.38 7.06 32.58
CA GLY A 65 -13.59 6.11 31.81
C GLY A 65 -13.47 6.49 30.33
N PHE A 66 -12.84 5.63 29.53
CA PHE A 66 -12.92 5.72 28.08
C PHE A 66 -13.49 4.42 27.52
N ARG A 67 -14.49 4.52 26.66
CA ARG A 67 -15.15 3.37 26.06
C ARG A 67 -14.40 2.92 24.79
N VAL A 68 -14.11 1.63 24.71
CA VAL A 68 -13.45 0.96 23.59
C VAL A 68 -14.21 -0.30 23.21
N VAL A 69 -14.18 -0.71 21.95
CA VAL A 69 -14.89 -1.89 21.44
C VAL A 69 -13.90 -3.01 21.18
N ARG A 70 -14.25 -4.23 21.59
CA ARG A 70 -13.38 -5.39 21.44
C ARG A 70 -13.51 -6.02 20.05
N ARG A 71 -12.43 -6.07 19.27
CA ARG A 71 -12.26 -6.98 18.13
C ARG A 71 -11.49 -8.22 18.58
N ASN A 72 -11.66 -9.36 17.91
CA ASN A 72 -10.84 -10.54 18.17
C ASN A 72 -9.79 -10.69 17.06
N GLY A 73 -8.58 -11.13 17.42
CA GLY A 73 -7.60 -11.64 16.46
C GLY A 73 -6.56 -10.65 15.92
N PHE A 74 -6.40 -9.46 16.52
CA PHE A 74 -5.30 -8.56 16.16
C PHE A 74 -4.08 -8.78 17.07
N GLN A 75 -2.89 -8.86 16.47
CA GLN A 75 -1.60 -8.87 17.16
C GLN A 75 -0.70 -7.80 16.54
N ILE A 76 -0.14 -6.94 17.39
CA ILE A 76 0.79 -5.90 16.96
C ILE A 76 2.12 -6.55 16.54
N ALA A 77 2.63 -6.21 15.37
CA ALA A 77 3.93 -6.67 14.89
C ALA A 77 5.06 -6.24 15.83
N SER A 78 6.09 -7.10 15.95
CA SER A 78 7.22 -6.86 16.86
C SER A 78 8.00 -5.57 16.56
N SER A 79 8.15 -5.20 15.29
CA SER A 79 8.76 -3.94 14.87
C SER A 79 7.93 -2.73 15.31
N THR A 80 6.61 -2.79 15.15
CA THR A 80 5.68 -1.75 15.60
C THR A 80 5.72 -1.57 17.12
N LEU A 81 5.81 -2.67 17.89
CA LEU A 81 5.96 -2.61 19.34
C LEU A 81 7.23 -1.87 19.78
N ILE A 82 8.33 -2.00 19.04
CA ILE A 82 9.58 -1.25 19.32
C ILE A 82 9.34 0.25 19.12
N SER A 83 8.69 0.65 18.04
CA SER A 83 8.35 2.05 17.78
C SER A 83 7.43 2.62 18.88
N TYR A 84 6.42 1.85 19.31
CA TYR A 84 5.55 2.26 20.41
C TYR A 84 6.26 2.32 21.76
N ALA A 85 7.36 1.60 21.97
CA ALA A 85 8.19 1.77 23.15
C ALA A 85 8.82 3.17 23.21
N ASN A 86 9.27 3.71 22.07
CA ASN A 86 9.68 5.11 21.98
C ASN A 86 8.49 6.03 22.25
N THR A 87 7.34 5.81 21.60
CA THR A 87 6.14 6.63 21.82
C THR A 87 5.75 6.69 23.30
N CYS A 88 5.69 5.56 24.00
CA CYS A 88 5.38 5.51 25.43
C CYS A 88 6.42 6.23 26.30
N TYR A 89 7.70 6.13 25.93
CA TYR A 89 8.76 6.87 26.62
C TYR A 89 8.60 8.38 26.45
N GLN A 90 8.34 8.84 25.23
CA GLN A 90 8.18 10.27 24.94
C GLN A 90 6.91 10.82 25.61
N ILE A 91 5.79 10.11 25.55
CA ILE A 91 4.55 10.49 26.26
C ILE A 91 4.81 10.61 27.77
N ALA A 92 5.51 9.65 28.38
CA ALA A 92 5.81 9.71 29.80
C ALA A 92 6.70 10.92 30.15
N ALA A 93 7.62 11.31 29.26
CA ALA A 93 8.51 12.45 29.45
C ALA A 93 7.83 13.81 29.27
N THR A 94 6.77 13.89 28.46
CA THR A 94 6.04 15.13 28.14
C THR A 94 4.62 15.17 28.70
N LEU A 95 4.30 14.27 29.63
CA LEU A 95 2.93 14.05 30.12
C LEU A 95 2.28 15.32 30.69
N ASP A 96 3.05 16.10 31.46
CA ASP A 96 2.54 17.35 32.05
C ASP A 96 2.15 18.38 30.98
N ALA A 97 2.97 18.53 29.92
CA ALA A 97 2.64 19.41 28.80
C ALA A 97 1.43 18.93 28.00
N ILE A 98 1.25 17.60 27.87
CA ILE A 98 0.04 17.02 27.27
C ILE A 98 -1.20 17.36 28.12
N PHE A 99 -1.09 17.26 29.44
CA PHE A 99 -2.17 17.65 30.35
C PHE A 99 -2.52 19.13 30.26
N GLU A 100 -1.52 20.01 30.29
CA GLU A 100 -1.71 21.46 30.13
C GLU A 100 -2.35 21.80 28.78
N SER A 101 -1.98 21.10 27.71
CA SER A 101 -2.59 21.27 26.37
C SER A 101 -4.07 20.88 26.37
N CYS A 102 -4.44 19.76 27.00
CA CYS A 102 -5.84 19.35 27.15
C CYS A 102 -6.65 20.32 28.02
N ASP A 103 -6.06 20.83 29.10
CA ASP A 103 -6.70 21.84 29.95
C ASP A 103 -6.93 23.15 29.15
N ALA A 104 -5.96 23.56 28.34
CA ALA A 104 -6.07 24.73 27.46
C ALA A 104 -7.15 24.59 26.39
N LEU A 105 -7.46 23.36 25.94
CA LEU A 105 -8.57 23.03 25.05
C LEU A 105 -9.94 22.94 25.79
N GLY A 106 -9.97 23.10 27.12
CA GLY A 106 -11.17 23.10 27.95
C GLY A 106 -11.65 21.73 28.44
N TYR A 107 -10.80 20.69 28.37
CA TYR A 107 -11.14 19.36 28.89
C TYR A 107 -10.80 19.25 30.38
N ASN A 108 -11.68 18.60 31.15
CA ASN A 108 -11.44 18.29 32.56
C ASN A 108 -10.91 16.85 32.67
N ILE A 109 -9.61 16.66 32.46
CA ILE A 109 -9.01 15.34 32.29
C ILE A 109 -8.70 14.60 33.60
N THR A 110 -8.70 13.27 33.52
CA THR A 110 -8.10 12.39 34.53
C THR A 110 -6.57 12.43 34.44
N ARG A 111 -5.89 12.39 35.58
CA ARG A 111 -4.42 12.47 35.68
C ARG A 111 -3.77 11.25 36.32
N ASP A 112 -4.59 10.32 36.78
CA ASP A 112 -4.17 9.08 37.42
C ASP A 112 -4.07 7.93 36.39
N ASN A 113 -4.42 6.70 36.73
CA ASN A 113 -4.31 5.60 35.78
C ASN A 113 -5.55 5.47 34.87
N LEU A 114 -5.40 4.66 33.83
CA LEU A 114 -6.41 4.53 32.79
C LEU A 114 -7.63 3.74 33.28
N ARG A 115 -8.81 4.24 32.92
CA ARG A 115 -10.09 3.57 33.16
C ARG A 115 -10.77 3.29 31.84
N ILE A 116 -11.24 2.07 31.68
CA ILE A 116 -11.78 1.58 30.42
C ILE A 116 -13.15 0.95 30.62
N VAL A 117 -14.05 1.21 29.69
CA VAL A 117 -15.33 0.52 29.55
C VAL A 117 -15.27 -0.32 28.27
N GLU A 118 -15.32 -1.64 28.42
CA GLU A 118 -15.20 -2.58 27.31
C GLU A 118 -16.54 -2.79 26.62
N ASP A 119 -16.63 -2.53 25.32
CA ASP A 119 -17.79 -2.66 24.44
C ASP A 119 -18.83 -1.52 24.53
N VAL A 120 -19.63 -1.35 23.47
CA VAL A 120 -20.59 -0.25 23.30
C VAL A 120 -21.67 -0.27 24.38
N GLY A 121 -22.23 -1.44 24.68
CA GLY A 121 -23.33 -1.60 25.63
C GLY A 121 -22.92 -1.88 27.07
N SER A 122 -21.63 -1.97 27.36
CA SER A 122 -21.16 -2.34 28.69
C SER A 122 -21.35 -1.23 29.71
N LYS A 123 -21.65 -1.68 30.93
CA LYS A 123 -21.77 -0.88 32.16
C LYS A 123 -20.59 -1.09 33.10
N VAL A 124 -19.65 -1.94 32.73
CA VAL A 124 -18.53 -2.33 33.57
C VAL A 124 -17.33 -1.44 33.26
N MET A 125 -16.88 -0.69 34.26
CA MET A 125 -15.66 0.09 34.19
C MET A 125 -14.54 -0.65 34.92
N LYS A 126 -13.40 -0.78 34.25
CA LYS A 126 -12.18 -1.34 34.79
C LYS A 126 -11.11 -0.27 34.95
N PHE A 127 -10.35 -0.35 36.03
CA PHE A 127 -9.17 0.45 36.30
C PHE A 127 -7.92 -0.39 36.06
N ILE A 128 -7.02 0.12 35.23
CA ILE A 128 -5.77 -0.56 34.88
C ILE A 128 -4.64 0.13 35.66
N PRO A 129 -4.12 -0.48 36.74
CA PRO A 129 -3.05 0.15 37.51
C PRO A 129 -1.75 0.25 36.71
N GLU A 130 -0.87 1.12 37.16
CA GLU A 130 0.48 1.27 36.58
C GLU A 130 0.47 1.60 35.08
N THR A 131 -0.52 2.36 34.60
CA THR A 131 -0.53 2.91 33.24
C THR A 131 -0.57 4.43 33.23
N LEU A 132 -0.11 5.03 32.13
CA LEU A 132 -0.46 6.42 31.81
C LEU A 132 -1.99 6.53 31.59
N PRO A 133 -2.63 7.69 31.87
CA PRO A 133 -4.07 7.93 31.62
C PRO A 133 -4.40 8.14 30.13
N ILE A 134 -3.60 7.58 29.23
CA ILE A 134 -3.73 7.77 27.79
C ILE A 134 -4.01 6.42 27.14
N VAL A 135 -5.10 6.34 26.39
CA VAL A 135 -5.31 5.24 25.45
C VAL A 135 -4.72 5.64 24.10
N VAL A 136 -3.91 4.76 23.52
CA VAL A 136 -3.34 4.96 22.19
C VAL A 136 -4.15 4.11 21.21
N MET A 137 -4.72 4.73 20.19
CA MET A 137 -5.63 4.15 19.20
C MET A 137 -5.02 4.28 17.78
N PRO A 138 -4.33 3.25 17.28
CA PRO A 138 -3.78 3.25 15.92
C PRO A 138 -4.85 3.50 14.85
N PHE A 139 -4.52 4.19 13.75
CA PHE A 139 -5.48 4.47 12.66
C PHE A 139 -5.90 3.20 11.89
N PHE A 140 -4.97 2.26 11.75
CA PHE A 140 -5.13 0.95 11.11
C PHE A 140 -4.22 -0.06 11.83
N ASP A 141 -4.35 -1.34 11.49
CA ASP A 141 -3.53 -2.41 12.05
C ASP A 141 -2.03 -2.12 11.84
N ASP A 142 -1.25 -2.06 12.93
CA ASP A 142 0.19 -1.72 12.95
C ASP A 142 0.56 -0.29 12.49
N ALA A 143 -0.38 0.66 12.54
CA ALA A 143 -0.09 2.05 12.21
C ALA A 143 0.84 2.74 13.22
N LEU A 144 2.01 3.24 12.78
CA LEU A 144 2.85 4.11 13.61
C LEU A 144 2.15 5.44 14.01
N ASN A 145 1.16 5.84 13.21
CA ASN A 145 0.33 6.99 13.53
C ASN A 145 -0.86 6.54 14.36
N ALA A 146 -1.14 7.26 15.43
CA ALA A 146 -2.25 6.97 16.31
C ALA A 146 -3.06 8.22 16.67
N ARG A 147 -4.25 7.97 17.16
CA ARG A 147 -5.11 8.88 17.89
C ARG A 147 -4.92 8.60 19.37
N TYR A 148 -5.07 9.62 20.19
CA TYR A 148 -4.89 9.51 21.63
C TYR A 148 -6.12 10.05 22.33
N ALA A 149 -6.47 9.44 23.45
CA ALA A 149 -7.54 9.91 24.30
C ALA A 149 -7.13 9.88 25.77
N ILE A 150 -7.49 10.95 26.49
CA ILE A 150 -7.47 10.99 27.95
C ILE A 150 -8.92 11.11 28.46
N PRO A 151 -9.40 10.15 29.29
CA PRO A 151 -10.71 10.25 29.92
C PRO A 151 -10.86 11.52 30.75
N GLY A 152 -12.03 12.14 30.75
CA GLY A 152 -12.37 13.28 31.59
C GLY A 152 -13.20 12.93 32.81
N TRP A 153 -13.07 13.69 33.90
CA TRP A 153 -13.87 13.54 35.11
C TRP A 153 -15.36 13.84 34.91
N ASP A 154 -15.68 14.59 33.87
CA ASP A 154 -17.02 15.02 33.49
C ASP A 154 -17.64 14.19 32.36
N GLY A 155 -16.99 13.08 31.99
CA GLY A 155 -17.48 12.14 30.99
C GLY A 155 -17.12 12.44 29.54
N SER A 156 -16.61 13.64 29.25
CA SER A 156 -15.95 13.91 27.96
C SER A 156 -14.55 13.27 27.94
N ALA A 157 -13.83 13.39 26.83
CA ALA A 157 -12.45 12.92 26.73
C ALA A 157 -11.65 13.87 25.84
N CYS A 158 -10.42 14.20 26.24
CA CYS A 158 -9.51 14.97 25.38
C CYS A 158 -9.03 14.06 24.25
N MET A 159 -9.48 14.31 23.02
CA MET A 159 -9.04 13.59 21.81
C MET A 159 -7.94 14.40 21.13
N PHE A 160 -6.79 13.78 20.88
CA PHE A 160 -5.66 14.49 20.28
C PHE A 160 -4.76 13.58 19.44
N ARG A 161 -3.80 14.23 18.77
CA ARG A 161 -2.69 13.62 18.03
C ARG A 161 -1.36 14.08 18.58
N LEU A 162 -0.39 13.20 18.52
CA LEU A 162 1.01 13.46 18.86
C LEU A 162 1.86 13.19 17.63
N ASN A 163 2.60 14.19 17.17
CA ASN A 163 3.32 14.14 15.90
C ASN A 163 4.82 14.42 16.10
N GLY A 164 5.63 14.06 15.09
CA GLY A 164 7.07 14.31 15.08
C GLY A 164 7.83 13.24 15.87
N GLY A 165 8.55 13.62 16.92
CA GLY A 165 9.40 12.73 17.73
C GLY A 165 8.66 11.57 18.42
N TYR A 166 7.33 11.66 18.54
CA TYR A 166 6.46 10.58 19.00
C TYR A 166 6.29 9.45 17.97
N GLU A 167 6.24 9.80 16.68
CA GLU A 167 6.01 8.88 15.56
C GLU A 167 7.32 8.45 14.89
N THR A 168 8.34 9.32 14.89
CA THR A 168 9.65 9.08 14.23
C THR A 168 10.81 9.33 15.19
N ILE A 169 11.60 8.29 15.45
CA ILE A 169 12.80 8.37 16.30
C ILE A 169 13.79 9.37 15.72
N GLY A 170 14.30 10.29 16.55
CA GLY A 170 15.31 11.28 16.16
C GLY A 170 14.78 12.58 15.58
N TYR A 171 13.45 12.74 15.41
CA TYR A 171 12.85 14.02 15.08
C TYR A 171 12.88 14.97 16.28
N SER A 172 13.21 16.24 16.04
CA SER A 172 13.35 17.26 17.08
C SER A 172 12.02 17.87 17.55
N ASN A 173 10.99 17.78 16.72
CA ASN A 173 9.72 18.47 16.96
C ASN A 173 8.74 17.52 17.64
N PHE A 174 8.08 17.97 18.71
CA PHE A 174 7.10 17.19 19.45
C PHE A 174 5.83 17.99 19.62
N THR A 175 4.84 17.74 18.77
CA THR A 175 3.62 18.54 18.76
C THR A 175 2.42 17.74 19.23
N PHE A 176 1.57 18.42 19.99
CA PHE A 176 0.24 17.98 20.37
C PHE A 176 -0.77 18.75 19.51
N ARG A 177 -1.79 18.08 18.99
CA ARG A 177 -2.88 18.70 18.23
C ARG A 177 -4.22 18.16 18.66
N GLY A 178 -5.17 19.04 18.96
CA GLY A 178 -6.52 18.65 19.33
C GLY A 178 -7.55 19.74 19.05
N PRO A 179 -8.83 19.38 18.88
CA PRO A 179 -9.92 20.34 18.76
C PRO A 179 -10.34 20.86 20.14
N ASP A 180 -10.77 22.13 20.20
CA ASP A 180 -11.42 22.67 21.39
C ASP A 180 -12.64 21.83 21.75
N ARG A 181 -12.81 21.59 23.06
CA ARG A 181 -13.90 20.79 23.58
C ARG A 181 -15.26 21.29 23.10
N LEU A 182 -15.51 22.59 23.26
CA LEU A 182 -16.80 23.19 22.93
C LEU A 182 -17.17 22.95 21.45
N VAL A 183 -16.19 23.12 20.55
CA VAL A 183 -16.38 22.92 19.11
C VAL A 183 -16.69 21.46 18.83
N ARG A 184 -15.90 20.53 19.37
CA ARG A 184 -16.11 19.10 19.16
C ARG A 184 -17.50 18.67 19.64
N GLU A 185 -17.86 19.05 20.86
CA GLU A 185 -19.12 18.62 21.47
C GLU A 185 -20.33 19.21 20.73
N GLN A 186 -20.31 20.50 20.41
CA GLN A 186 -21.39 21.15 19.66
C GLN A 186 -21.55 20.59 18.26
N LYS A 187 -20.46 20.39 17.51
CA LYS A 187 -20.51 19.83 16.15
C LYS A 187 -21.07 18.41 16.16
N THR A 188 -20.66 17.59 17.12
CA THR A 188 -21.17 16.23 17.31
C THR A 188 -22.69 16.23 17.50
N ILE A 189 -23.18 17.04 18.44
CA ILE A 189 -24.61 17.14 18.75
C ILE A 189 -25.40 17.64 17.53
N ASN A 190 -24.89 18.68 16.87
CA ASN A 190 -25.52 19.29 15.72
C ASN A 190 -25.62 18.34 14.52
N TRP A 191 -24.57 17.58 14.23
CA TRP A 191 -24.55 16.64 13.10
C TRP A 191 -25.40 15.40 13.36
N ILE A 192 -25.35 14.83 14.57
CA ILE A 192 -26.22 13.71 14.93
C ILE A 192 -27.70 14.15 14.96
N GLY A 193 -27.97 15.43 15.23
CA GLY A 193 -29.33 15.98 15.28
C GLY A 193 -30.13 15.50 16.50
N LYS A 194 -29.44 15.17 17.59
CA LYS A 194 -30.01 14.62 18.83
C LYS A 194 -29.56 15.44 20.05
N PRO A 195 -30.07 16.67 20.25
CA PRO A 195 -29.70 17.48 21.40
C PRO A 195 -30.26 16.90 22.71
N GLY A 196 -29.65 17.28 23.85
CA GLY A 196 -30.10 16.91 25.19
C GLY A 196 -29.52 15.61 25.75
N GLY A 197 -28.57 14.99 25.05
CA GLY A 197 -27.78 13.88 25.55
C GLY A 197 -26.65 14.34 26.48
N THR A 198 -25.82 13.40 26.92
CA THR A 198 -24.72 13.65 27.87
C THR A 198 -23.45 12.95 27.43
N TRP A 199 -22.29 13.55 27.73
CA TRP A 199 -21.00 12.92 27.51
C TRP A 199 -20.69 11.95 28.65
N ARG A 200 -20.40 10.70 28.31
CA ARG A 200 -20.08 9.64 29.26
C ARG A 200 -19.03 8.73 28.67
N ASN A 201 -17.99 8.47 29.44
CA ASN A 201 -16.90 7.58 29.08
C ASN A 201 -16.22 7.95 27.74
N GLY A 202 -16.09 9.25 27.44
CA GLY A 202 -15.52 9.78 26.21
C GLY A 202 -16.43 9.77 24.99
N TRP A 203 -17.66 9.29 25.13
CA TRP A 203 -18.67 9.15 24.07
C TRP A 203 -19.91 10.00 24.38
N TYR A 204 -20.65 10.39 23.34
CA TYR A 204 -21.93 11.09 23.51
C TYR A 204 -23.07 10.06 23.63
N GLU A 205 -23.79 10.06 24.74
CA GLU A 205 -25.01 9.27 24.92
C GLU A 205 -26.22 10.15 24.61
N ASP A 206 -26.95 9.81 23.54
CA ASP A 206 -28.13 10.57 23.14
C ASP A 206 -29.34 10.31 24.06
N PRO A 207 -30.43 11.10 23.98
CA PRO A 207 -31.61 10.91 24.83
C PRO A 207 -32.31 9.55 24.67
N GLN A 208 -31.98 8.79 23.62
CA GLN A 208 -32.52 7.46 23.35
C GLN A 208 -31.62 6.36 23.92
N GLY A 209 -30.49 6.72 24.53
CA GLY A 209 -29.50 5.81 25.10
C GLY A 209 -28.50 5.26 24.08
N THR A 210 -28.44 5.81 22.87
CA THR A 210 -27.45 5.41 21.87
C THR A 210 -26.12 6.07 22.17
N HIS A 211 -25.05 5.28 22.18
CA HIS A 211 -23.70 5.78 22.36
C HIS A 211 -23.07 6.12 21.00
N TRP A 212 -22.56 7.33 20.89
CA TRP A 212 -21.92 7.89 19.71
C TRP A 212 -20.47 8.24 20.00
N PHE A 213 -19.55 7.57 19.32
CA PHE A 213 -18.16 8.00 19.28
C PHE A 213 -18.06 9.26 18.41
N SER A 214 -17.15 10.16 18.77
CA SER A 214 -16.89 11.35 17.97
C SER A 214 -15.42 11.73 17.98
N GLU A 215 -14.88 11.86 16.78
CA GLU A 215 -13.55 12.37 16.48
C GLU A 215 -13.65 13.33 15.31
N LEU A 216 -13.14 14.54 15.51
CA LEU A 216 -13.20 15.63 14.55
C LEU A 216 -11.81 16.26 14.45
N TYR A 217 -11.13 16.03 13.32
CA TYR A 217 -9.83 16.62 13.03
C TYR A 217 -9.85 17.29 11.66
N GLU A 218 -9.38 18.53 11.64
CA GLU A 218 -9.16 19.24 10.39
C GLU A 218 -7.97 20.20 10.49
N PHE A 219 -7.01 20.02 9.58
CA PHE A 219 -5.78 20.80 9.53
C PHE A 219 -5.85 21.97 8.54
N GLU A 220 -6.95 22.11 7.80
CA GLU A 220 -7.09 23.17 6.81
C GLU A 220 -7.47 24.51 7.44
N ARG A 221 -6.68 25.54 7.15
CA ARG A 221 -6.96 26.92 7.59
C ARG A 221 -8.27 27.40 6.98
N ASN A 222 -9.11 28.06 7.79
CA ASN A 222 -10.42 28.59 7.38
C ASN A 222 -11.35 27.52 6.80
N SER A 223 -11.35 26.32 7.39
CA SER A 223 -12.24 25.25 6.96
C SER A 223 -13.72 25.68 6.97
N PRO A 224 -14.51 25.30 5.95
CA PRO A 224 -15.96 25.51 5.96
C PRO A 224 -16.68 24.73 7.06
N LEU A 225 -16.06 23.68 7.60
CA LEU A 225 -16.63 22.86 8.68
C LEU A 225 -16.43 23.52 10.06
N GLY A 226 -15.56 24.51 10.19
CA GLY A 226 -15.32 25.24 11.45
C GLY A 226 -14.82 24.35 12.58
N ILE A 227 -13.94 23.39 12.26
CA ILE A 227 -13.26 22.52 13.22
C ILE A 227 -11.78 22.93 13.19
N GLU A 228 -11.42 23.94 13.98
CA GLU A 228 -10.03 24.39 14.05
C GLU A 228 -9.26 23.53 15.05
N LEU A 229 -8.07 23.06 14.63
CA LEU A 229 -7.14 22.38 15.52
C LEU A 229 -6.13 23.36 16.07
N ARG A 230 -5.93 23.30 17.38
CA ARG A 230 -4.88 24.04 18.08
C ARG A 230 -3.67 23.15 18.24
N GLU A 231 -2.49 23.72 18.05
CA GLU A 231 -1.21 23.02 18.08
C GLU A 231 -0.36 23.52 19.24
N PHE A 232 0.26 22.60 19.97
CA PHE A 232 1.10 22.90 21.13
C PHE A 232 2.44 22.19 20.98
N ASP A 233 3.54 22.89 21.23
CA ASP A 233 4.85 22.27 21.43
C ASP A 233 4.92 21.69 22.84
N THR A 234 5.02 20.36 22.90
CA THR A 234 5.06 19.63 24.17
C THR A 234 6.42 19.68 24.87
N LEU A 235 7.49 20.12 24.21
CA LEU A 235 8.78 20.36 24.87
C LEU A 235 8.81 21.70 25.58
N THR A 236 8.13 22.72 25.03
CA THR A 236 8.12 24.08 25.58
C THR A 236 6.82 24.43 26.30
N ALA A 237 5.80 23.55 26.22
CA ALA A 237 4.43 23.76 26.73
C ALA A 237 3.79 25.05 26.19
N ARG A 238 4.10 25.42 24.94
CA ARG A 238 3.58 26.65 24.30
C ARG A 238 2.70 26.31 23.12
N GLU A 239 1.62 27.06 23.01
CA GLU A 239 0.75 27.00 21.84
C GLU A 239 1.41 27.70 20.63
N HIS A 240 1.29 27.07 19.46
CA HIS A 240 1.64 27.66 18.18
C HIS A 240 0.42 28.34 17.56
N ASP A 241 0.62 29.56 17.07
CA ASP A 241 -0.42 30.31 16.36
C ASP A 241 -0.51 29.87 14.89
N CYS A 242 -1.25 28.81 14.62
CA CYS A 242 -1.46 28.30 13.26
C CYS A 242 -2.37 29.16 12.39
N ILE A 243 -3.09 30.10 12.99
CA ILE A 243 -4.09 30.92 12.32
C ILE A 243 -3.41 32.13 11.69
N HIS A 244 -2.57 32.83 12.46
CA HIS A 244 -1.97 34.10 12.02
C HIS A 244 -0.51 33.98 11.57
N THR A 245 0.17 32.86 11.86
CA THR A 245 1.58 32.67 11.48
C THR A 245 1.80 31.46 10.56
N VAL A 246 3.01 31.34 10.01
CA VAL A 246 3.45 30.17 9.22
C VAL A 246 4.17 29.16 10.12
N ASP A 247 4.17 29.37 11.44
CA ASP A 247 5.05 28.64 12.36
C ASP A 247 4.60 27.20 12.65
N CYS A 248 3.42 26.80 12.18
CA CYS A 248 2.93 25.45 12.43
C CYS A 248 3.67 24.40 11.63
N ILE A 249 4.06 23.36 12.35
CA ILE A 249 5.04 22.39 11.88
C ILE A 249 4.38 21.49 10.84
N LEU A 250 4.99 21.34 9.66
CA LEU A 250 4.50 20.36 8.69
C LEU A 250 4.67 18.95 9.24
N ASP A 251 3.58 18.19 9.22
CA ASP A 251 3.53 16.83 9.73
C ASP A 251 4.26 15.91 8.75
N THR A 252 5.51 15.60 9.10
CA THR A 252 6.40 14.75 8.31
C THR A 252 6.63 13.44 9.04
N PHE A 253 6.41 12.32 8.37
CA PHE A 253 6.75 11.00 8.89
C PHE A 253 7.48 10.17 7.83
N VAL A 254 8.35 9.29 8.27
CA VAL A 254 9.16 8.44 7.40
C VAL A 254 8.87 6.98 7.69
N GLN A 255 8.59 6.21 6.64
CA GLN A 255 8.41 4.76 6.70
C GLN A 255 9.54 4.08 5.92
N TRP A 256 9.97 2.93 6.43
CA TRP A 256 11.08 2.16 5.88
C TRP A 256 10.61 0.77 5.47
N TRP A 257 11.19 0.26 4.39
CA TRP A 257 11.10 -1.14 3.98
C TRP A 257 12.51 -1.69 3.82
N GLY A 258 12.97 -2.40 4.87
CA GLY A 258 14.37 -2.79 4.99
C GLY A 258 15.28 -1.57 5.09
N HIS A 259 16.52 -1.73 4.63
CA HIS A 259 17.53 -0.68 4.64
C HIS A 259 17.59 0.14 3.34
N ASP A 260 16.98 -0.36 2.27
CA ASP A 260 17.16 0.20 0.92
C ASP A 260 16.02 1.09 0.44
N LEU A 261 14.82 0.98 1.01
CA LEU A 261 13.64 1.68 0.54
C LEU A 261 12.98 2.48 1.66
N SER A 262 12.71 3.75 1.40
CA SER A 262 11.98 4.61 2.34
C SER A 262 11.01 5.54 1.65
N THR A 263 9.96 5.90 2.37
CA THR A 263 8.97 6.89 1.96
C THR A 263 8.83 7.92 3.06
N ALA A 264 9.24 9.15 2.77
CA ALA A 264 8.92 10.31 3.58
C ALA A 264 7.60 10.93 3.07
N SER A 265 6.62 11.09 3.97
CA SER A 265 5.33 11.72 3.67
C SER A 265 5.21 13.02 4.45
N ILE A 266 4.92 14.12 3.74
CA ILE A 266 4.61 15.44 4.29
C ILE A 266 3.11 15.66 4.08
N ARG A 267 2.34 15.78 5.17
CA ARG A 267 0.90 16.05 5.10
C ARG A 267 0.68 17.55 4.91
N GLU A 268 0.00 17.92 3.83
CA GLU A 268 -0.33 19.30 3.49
C GLU A 268 -1.72 19.69 3.99
N SER A 269 -2.69 18.77 3.87
CA SER A 269 -4.02 18.91 4.46
C SER A 269 -4.52 17.56 4.96
N LEU A 270 -5.25 17.56 6.06
CA LEU A 270 -5.89 16.38 6.62
C LEU A 270 -7.27 16.79 7.14
N ARG A 271 -8.31 16.08 6.71
CA ARG A 271 -9.64 16.08 7.31
C ARG A 271 -9.96 14.66 7.72
N SER A 272 -10.21 14.43 9.00
CA SER A 272 -10.59 13.13 9.54
C SER A 272 -11.78 13.33 10.46
N ILE A 273 -12.94 12.93 9.98
CA ILE A 273 -14.22 13.00 10.66
C ILE A 273 -14.68 11.57 10.86
N PHE A 274 -14.91 11.21 12.11
CA PHE A 274 -15.48 9.93 12.47
C PHE A 274 -16.47 10.12 13.61
N ILE A 275 -17.75 10.08 13.29
CA ILE A 275 -18.85 9.99 14.26
C ILE A 275 -19.60 8.71 13.94
N SER A 276 -19.70 7.79 14.89
CA SER A 276 -20.43 6.54 14.65
C SER A 276 -21.04 6.00 15.92
N ASN A 277 -22.16 5.30 15.78
CA ASN A 277 -22.70 4.47 16.82
C ASN A 277 -22.14 3.04 16.72
N GLY A 278 -22.42 2.20 17.72
CA GLY A 278 -22.02 0.79 17.72
C GLY A 278 -22.61 -0.08 16.60
N ALA A 279 -23.49 0.48 15.75
CA ALA A 279 -24.06 -0.19 14.58
C ALA A 279 -23.44 0.34 13.26
N HIS A 280 -22.30 1.02 13.32
CA HIS A 280 -21.61 1.63 12.17
C HIS A 280 -22.46 2.64 11.39
N GLN A 281 -23.43 3.28 12.03
CA GLN A 281 -24.21 4.36 11.43
C GLN A 281 -23.66 5.70 11.89
N GLY A 282 -23.40 6.62 10.95
CA GLY A 282 -22.94 7.97 11.30
C GLY A 282 -22.25 8.69 10.15
N PHE A 283 -21.19 9.43 10.47
CA PHE A 283 -20.41 10.29 9.58
C PHE A 283 -18.97 9.79 9.52
N PHE A 284 -18.50 9.50 8.32
CA PHE A 284 -17.11 9.16 8.06
C PHE A 284 -16.62 9.93 6.84
N LEU A 285 -15.55 10.69 7.03
CA LEU A 285 -14.78 11.33 5.98
C LEU A 285 -13.31 11.28 6.37
N PHE A 286 -12.48 10.68 5.52
CA PHE A 286 -11.04 10.82 5.60
C PHE A 286 -10.54 11.39 4.29
N ASP A 287 -9.91 12.56 4.34
CA ASP A 287 -9.36 13.26 3.20
C ASP A 287 -7.96 13.76 3.56
N LEU A 288 -6.97 13.38 2.76
CA LEU A 288 -5.57 13.67 3.02
C LEU A 288 -4.88 14.15 1.74
N SER A 289 -4.36 15.37 1.73
CA SER A 289 -3.37 15.79 0.74
C SER A 289 -1.97 15.59 1.31
N ARG A 290 -1.14 14.80 0.63
CA ARG A 290 0.27 14.63 1.02
C ARG A 290 1.23 14.69 -0.16
N LYS A 291 2.39 15.31 0.09
CA LYS A 291 3.59 15.18 -0.74
C LYS A 291 4.41 14.02 -0.21
N ARG A 292 4.91 13.18 -1.13
CA ARG A 292 5.76 12.05 -0.77
C ARG A 292 7.08 12.13 -1.50
N VAL A 293 8.14 11.82 -0.78
CA VAL A 293 9.48 11.64 -1.31
C VAL A 293 9.84 10.18 -1.07
N ILE A 294 10.05 9.44 -2.15
CA ILE A 294 10.41 8.04 -2.09
C ILE A 294 11.89 7.95 -2.43
N GLN A 295 12.66 7.28 -1.57
CA GLN A 295 14.08 7.06 -1.76
C GLN A 295 14.34 5.57 -1.86
N SER A 296 15.21 5.19 -2.80
CA SER A 296 15.68 3.82 -2.93
C SER A 296 17.17 3.81 -3.20
N VAL A 297 17.87 2.89 -2.57
CA VAL A 297 19.26 2.57 -2.88
C VAL A 297 19.27 1.65 -4.10
N TYR A 298 20.02 2.03 -5.15
CA TYR A 298 20.19 1.21 -6.35
C TYR A 298 21.41 0.31 -6.15
N ASP A 299 21.17 -0.99 -6.06
CA ASP A 299 22.23 -1.98 -5.99
C ASP A 299 22.72 -2.39 -7.39
N LEU A 300 23.83 -3.15 -7.42
CA LEU A 300 24.41 -3.64 -8.68
C LEU A 300 23.43 -4.53 -9.45
N GLN A 301 22.60 -5.31 -8.76
CA GLN A 301 21.62 -6.19 -9.39
C GLN A 301 20.55 -5.38 -10.14
N THR A 302 20.06 -4.30 -9.53
CA THR A 302 19.14 -3.34 -10.14
C THR A 302 19.75 -2.68 -11.36
N PHE A 303 21.03 -2.28 -11.28
CA PHE A 303 21.73 -1.70 -12.43
C PHE A 303 21.83 -2.68 -13.61
N ILE A 304 22.25 -3.92 -13.37
CA ILE A 304 22.38 -4.95 -14.41
C ILE A 304 21.02 -5.27 -15.04
N ALA A 305 19.98 -5.44 -14.22
CA ALA A 305 18.64 -5.78 -14.71
C ALA A 305 18.05 -4.65 -15.57
N ASN A 306 18.08 -3.41 -15.08
CA ASN A 306 17.61 -2.24 -15.84
C ASN A 306 18.43 -2.06 -17.13
N GLY A 307 19.76 -2.22 -17.07
CA GLY A 307 20.63 -2.13 -18.25
C GLY A 307 20.29 -3.19 -19.31
N SER A 308 20.02 -4.43 -18.88
CA SER A 308 19.61 -5.52 -19.78
C SER A 308 18.26 -5.24 -20.46
N LEU A 309 17.31 -4.68 -19.73
CA LEU A 309 16.01 -4.27 -20.27
C LEU A 309 16.13 -3.12 -21.26
N VAL A 310 16.86 -2.05 -20.91
CA VAL A 310 17.07 -0.90 -21.79
C VAL A 310 17.72 -1.36 -23.10
N TYR A 311 18.69 -2.26 -23.03
CA TYR A 311 19.32 -2.84 -24.21
C TYR A 311 18.33 -3.61 -25.09
N LEU A 312 17.47 -4.44 -24.48
CA LEU A 312 16.44 -5.19 -25.21
C LEU A 312 15.36 -4.30 -25.80
N LEU A 313 14.89 -3.30 -25.05
CA LEU A 313 13.93 -2.31 -25.51
C LEU A 313 14.48 -1.48 -26.66
N PHE A 314 15.74 -1.07 -26.60
CA PHE A 314 16.41 -0.37 -27.69
C PHE A 314 16.48 -1.24 -28.95
N ARG A 315 16.89 -2.51 -28.81
CA ARG A 315 16.89 -3.46 -29.93
C ARG A 315 15.50 -3.64 -30.52
N TRP A 316 14.49 -3.80 -29.67
CA TRP A 316 13.10 -3.93 -30.09
C TRP A 316 12.60 -2.69 -30.82
N PHE A 317 12.92 -1.51 -30.33
CA PHE A 317 12.59 -0.23 -30.97
C PHE A 317 13.21 -0.12 -32.37
N VAL A 318 14.50 -0.43 -32.51
CA VAL A 318 15.16 -0.44 -33.82
C VAL A 318 14.49 -1.42 -34.78
N SER A 319 14.16 -2.63 -34.31
CA SER A 319 13.41 -3.61 -35.11
C SER A 319 12.04 -3.07 -35.54
N MET A 320 11.32 -2.41 -34.64
CA MET A 320 10.01 -1.82 -34.94
C MET A 320 10.10 -0.69 -35.98
N VAL A 321 11.10 0.18 -35.89
CA VAL A 321 11.34 1.25 -36.89
C VAL A 321 11.62 0.65 -38.27
N VAL A 322 12.42 -0.42 -38.34
CA VAL A 322 12.72 -1.10 -39.60
C VAL A 322 11.45 -1.74 -40.18
N LEU A 323 10.66 -2.44 -39.36
CA LEU A 323 9.41 -3.07 -39.79
C LEU A 323 8.38 -2.03 -40.26
N LEU A 324 8.26 -0.91 -39.56
CA LEU A 324 7.37 0.19 -39.94
C LEU A 324 7.78 0.81 -41.28
N ASN A 325 9.09 1.02 -41.50
CA ASN A 325 9.59 1.55 -42.76
C ASN A 325 9.35 0.56 -43.92
N SER A 326 9.56 -0.73 -43.69
CA SER A 326 9.24 -1.78 -44.67
C SER A 326 7.75 -1.86 -44.97
N TYR A 327 6.87 -1.63 -43.98
CA TYR A 327 5.41 -1.52 -44.20
C TYR A 327 5.06 -0.30 -45.06
N HIS A 328 5.64 0.87 -44.76
CA HIS A 328 5.43 2.08 -45.59
C HIS A 328 5.90 1.91 -47.03
N GLN A 329 6.90 1.07 -47.27
CA GLN A 329 7.40 0.71 -48.60
C GLN A 329 6.57 -0.39 -49.28
N GLY A 330 5.53 -0.92 -48.62
CA GLY A 330 4.66 -1.96 -49.16
C GLY A 330 5.28 -3.36 -49.21
N VAL A 331 6.40 -3.58 -48.50
CA VAL A 331 7.17 -4.84 -48.55
C VAL A 331 6.67 -5.86 -47.53
N MET A 332 6.07 -5.42 -46.41
CA MET A 332 5.60 -6.30 -45.34
C MET A 332 4.25 -5.84 -44.77
N GLU A 333 3.47 -6.78 -44.25
CA GLU A 333 2.27 -6.47 -43.44
C GLU A 333 2.64 -6.15 -41.99
N LEU A 334 2.00 -5.14 -41.40
CA LEU A 334 2.26 -4.65 -40.04
C LEU A 334 1.92 -5.67 -38.93
N GLN A 335 1.13 -6.70 -39.25
CA GLN A 335 0.70 -7.73 -38.29
C GLN A 335 1.86 -8.57 -37.69
N ILE A 336 3.07 -8.45 -38.26
CA ILE A 336 4.28 -9.19 -37.85
C ILE A 336 5.13 -8.41 -36.81
N ALA A 337 4.74 -7.18 -36.49
CA ALA A 337 5.45 -6.32 -35.54
C ALA A 337 5.11 -6.68 -34.07
N SER A 338 5.74 -7.72 -33.54
CA SER A 338 5.54 -8.21 -32.16
C SER A 338 6.84 -8.35 -31.37
N ILE A 339 6.76 -8.82 -30.12
CA ILE A 339 7.95 -9.15 -29.29
C ILE A 339 8.72 -10.36 -29.85
N GLY A 340 8.09 -11.19 -30.69
CA GLY A 340 8.70 -12.38 -31.29
C GLY A 340 9.94 -12.10 -32.15
N VAL A 341 10.14 -10.86 -32.60
CA VAL A 341 11.38 -10.42 -33.27
C VAL A 341 12.61 -10.60 -32.38
N LEU A 342 12.44 -10.55 -31.05
CA LEU A 342 13.52 -10.79 -30.08
C LEU A 342 13.73 -12.28 -29.76
N SER A 343 12.89 -13.19 -30.25
CA SER A 343 12.90 -14.62 -29.86
C SER A 343 14.24 -15.31 -30.05
N CYS A 344 15.03 -14.88 -31.04
CA CYS A 344 16.35 -15.42 -31.38
C CYS A 344 17.52 -14.55 -30.91
N ALA A 345 17.27 -13.42 -30.27
CA ALA A 345 18.33 -12.60 -29.69
C ALA A 345 18.92 -13.31 -28.46
N ARG A 346 20.26 -13.45 -28.41
CA ARG A 346 20.97 -14.05 -27.27
C ARG A 346 20.60 -13.39 -25.94
N GLY A 347 20.54 -12.05 -25.93
CA GLY A 347 20.14 -11.29 -24.74
C GLY A 347 18.73 -11.62 -24.25
N PHE A 348 17.81 -11.92 -25.16
CA PHE A 348 16.46 -12.34 -24.78
C PHE A 348 16.45 -13.78 -24.28
N HIS A 349 17.23 -14.68 -24.89
CA HIS A 349 17.32 -16.08 -24.48
C HIS A 349 17.95 -16.28 -23.08
N PHE A 350 18.99 -15.51 -22.75
CA PHE A 350 19.67 -15.57 -21.45
C PHE A 350 19.04 -14.66 -20.39
N LEU A 351 18.03 -13.86 -20.75
CA LEU A 351 17.37 -12.94 -19.84
C LEU A 351 16.89 -13.58 -18.52
N PRO A 352 16.35 -14.82 -18.50
CA PRO A 352 15.89 -15.42 -17.26
C PRO A 352 17.04 -15.66 -16.27
N PHE A 353 18.24 -15.96 -16.76
CA PHE A 353 19.42 -16.13 -15.93
C PHE A 353 19.96 -14.79 -15.43
N VAL A 354 19.94 -13.75 -16.28
CA VAL A 354 20.38 -12.39 -15.91
C VAL A 354 19.46 -11.78 -14.85
N LEU A 355 18.15 -12.01 -14.95
CA LEU A 355 17.16 -11.47 -14.00
C LEU A 355 16.96 -12.35 -12.76
N LEU A 356 17.55 -13.54 -12.70
CA LEU A 356 17.38 -14.49 -11.59
C LEU A 356 17.74 -13.89 -10.21
N PRO A 357 18.80 -13.08 -10.05
CA PRO A 357 19.10 -12.41 -8.77
C PRO A 357 17.96 -11.49 -8.30
N ARG A 358 17.23 -10.87 -9.23
CA ARG A 358 16.08 -10.00 -8.93
C ARG A 358 14.74 -10.72 -8.83
N LEU A 359 14.70 -12.05 -8.93
CA LEU A 359 13.44 -12.81 -8.95
C LEU A 359 12.56 -12.54 -7.74
N LYS A 360 13.16 -12.39 -6.54
CA LYS A 360 12.43 -12.01 -5.32
C LYS A 360 11.67 -10.69 -5.50
N VAL A 361 12.35 -9.67 -6.03
CA VAL A 361 11.77 -8.34 -6.25
C VAL A 361 10.71 -8.39 -7.33
N MET A 362 10.95 -9.07 -8.46
CA MET A 362 9.96 -9.21 -9.54
C MET A 362 8.66 -9.88 -9.06
N LEU A 363 8.77 -10.96 -8.27
CA LEU A 363 7.61 -11.63 -7.69
C LEU A 363 6.89 -10.76 -6.64
N THR A 364 7.65 -9.97 -5.88
CA THR A 364 7.10 -8.99 -4.93
C THR A 364 6.29 -7.94 -5.66
N VAL A 365 6.86 -7.35 -6.72
CA VAL A 365 6.20 -6.35 -7.57
C VAL A 365 4.87 -6.91 -8.10
N MET A 366 4.86 -8.12 -8.65
CA MET A 366 3.61 -8.74 -9.10
C MET A 366 2.60 -8.97 -7.98
N SER A 367 3.07 -9.34 -6.79
CA SER A 367 2.22 -9.53 -5.63
C SER A 367 1.58 -8.21 -5.16
N VAL A 368 2.32 -7.09 -5.17
CA VAL A 368 1.83 -5.79 -4.67
C VAL A 368 1.12 -4.92 -5.71
N VAL A 369 1.28 -5.18 -7.01
CA VAL A 369 0.68 -4.35 -8.07
C VAL A 369 -0.85 -4.27 -7.92
N GLY A 370 -1.42 -3.07 -7.93
CA GLY A 370 -2.88 -2.89 -7.74
C GLY A 370 -3.33 -2.84 -6.28
N CYS A 371 -2.45 -3.10 -5.32
CA CYS A 371 -2.70 -2.89 -3.90
C CYS A 371 -2.30 -1.46 -3.49
N GLU A 372 -3.16 -0.76 -2.74
CA GLU A 372 -2.78 0.44 -1.99
C GLU A 372 -2.58 0.04 -0.52
N PHE A 373 -1.32 -0.17 -0.13
CA PHE A 373 -0.98 -0.59 1.23
C PHE A 373 -0.88 0.57 2.21
N GLU A 374 -1.12 0.23 3.47
CA GLU A 374 -0.75 1.02 4.63
C GLU A 374 0.38 0.35 5.42
N GLY A 375 1.01 1.10 6.33
CA GLY A 375 2.05 0.58 7.21
C GLY A 375 3.38 0.34 6.50
N GLU A 376 4.13 -0.66 6.97
CA GLU A 376 5.46 -0.98 6.43
C GLU A 376 5.43 -1.37 4.95
N GLN A 377 4.35 -1.95 4.43
CA GLN A 377 4.25 -2.33 3.01
C GLN A 377 3.94 -1.17 2.05
N ALA A 378 3.56 0.00 2.56
CA ALA A 378 3.24 1.15 1.73
C ALA A 378 4.37 1.56 0.75
N PRO A 379 5.66 1.66 1.17
CA PRO A 379 6.77 1.96 0.27
C PRO A 379 6.86 1.01 -0.93
N LEU A 380 6.54 -0.27 -0.77
CA LEU A 380 6.57 -1.24 -1.88
C LEU A 380 5.58 -0.90 -2.98
N SER A 381 4.31 -0.64 -2.63
CA SER A 381 3.29 -0.27 -3.63
C SER A 381 3.50 1.12 -4.22
N GLU A 382 4.21 2.01 -3.54
CA GLU A 382 4.33 3.40 -3.93
C GLU A 382 5.55 3.71 -4.80
N ALA A 383 6.61 2.90 -4.69
CA ALA A 383 7.87 3.09 -5.39
C ALA A 383 7.74 2.82 -6.90
N TRP A 384 7.15 3.77 -7.63
CA TRP A 384 6.88 3.67 -9.06
C TRP A 384 8.12 3.34 -9.91
N PHE A 385 9.30 3.84 -9.53
CA PHE A 385 10.57 3.56 -10.19
C PHE A 385 11.11 2.14 -9.88
N ILE A 386 10.53 1.41 -8.93
CA ILE A 386 10.75 -0.03 -8.71
C ILE A 386 9.64 -0.83 -9.39
N ILE A 387 8.39 -0.42 -9.20
CA ILE A 387 7.21 -1.12 -9.71
C ILE A 387 7.21 -1.20 -11.24
N TYR A 388 7.34 -0.08 -11.96
CA TYR A 388 7.22 -0.13 -13.42
C TYR A 388 8.37 -0.90 -14.09
N PRO A 389 9.65 -0.69 -13.70
CA PRO A 389 10.72 -1.55 -14.18
C PRO A 389 10.51 -3.00 -13.76
N GLY A 390 10.11 -3.29 -12.52
CA GLY A 390 9.86 -4.66 -12.06
C GLY A 390 8.71 -5.36 -12.79
N ILE A 391 7.65 -4.64 -13.18
CA ILE A 391 6.58 -5.16 -14.04
C ILE A 391 7.17 -5.54 -15.40
N ALA A 392 7.97 -4.65 -16.00
CA ALA A 392 8.63 -4.93 -17.28
C ALA A 392 9.57 -6.14 -17.16
N GLU A 393 10.46 -6.16 -16.16
CA GLU A 393 11.38 -7.27 -15.87
C GLU A 393 10.61 -8.60 -15.78
N PHE A 394 9.52 -8.63 -15.03
CA PHE A 394 8.71 -9.84 -14.85
C PHE A 394 8.04 -10.30 -16.15
N VAL A 395 7.45 -9.39 -16.93
CA VAL A 395 6.78 -9.75 -18.20
C VAL A 395 7.80 -10.22 -19.23
N PHE A 396 8.95 -9.53 -19.35
CA PHE A 396 10.05 -9.96 -20.21
C PHE A 396 10.65 -11.30 -19.76
N PHE A 397 10.84 -11.50 -18.46
CA PHE A 397 11.27 -12.77 -17.88
C PHE A 397 10.32 -13.90 -18.27
N THR A 398 9.01 -13.69 -18.09
CA THR A 398 7.96 -14.67 -18.41
C THR A 398 7.98 -15.02 -19.89
N TYR A 399 8.01 -14.03 -20.79
CA TYR A 399 8.01 -14.27 -22.23
C TYR A 399 9.30 -14.91 -22.73
N SER A 400 10.43 -14.58 -22.13
CA SER A 400 11.70 -15.25 -22.43
C SER A 400 11.67 -16.72 -21.99
N LEU A 401 11.13 -17.01 -20.80
CA LEU A 401 10.97 -18.39 -20.32
C LEU A 401 10.01 -19.17 -21.23
N LEU A 402 8.87 -18.59 -21.61
CA LEU A 402 7.92 -19.20 -22.54
C LEU A 402 8.54 -19.45 -23.91
N ASN A 403 9.37 -18.53 -24.41
CA ASN A 403 10.14 -18.75 -25.64
C ASN A 403 11.11 -19.94 -25.52
N LEU A 404 11.82 -20.04 -24.39
CA LEU A 404 12.73 -21.17 -24.13
C LEU A 404 11.97 -22.50 -24.08
N VAL A 405 10.84 -22.55 -23.37
CA VAL A 405 9.99 -23.74 -23.28
C VAL A 405 9.39 -24.09 -24.65
N ALA A 406 8.90 -23.09 -25.40
CA ALA A 406 8.39 -23.28 -26.75
C ALA A 406 9.45 -23.88 -27.68
N LYS A 407 10.70 -23.43 -27.58
CA LYS A 407 11.83 -24.00 -28.33
C LYS A 407 12.13 -25.44 -27.92
N LEU A 408 12.17 -25.73 -26.62
CA LEU A 408 12.37 -27.10 -26.11
C LEU A 408 11.25 -28.07 -26.55
N LEU A 409 10.02 -27.59 -26.62
CA LEU A 409 8.86 -28.38 -27.03
C LEU A 409 8.62 -28.37 -28.54
N HIS A 410 9.47 -27.68 -29.32
CA HIS A 410 9.29 -27.45 -30.76
C HIS A 410 7.90 -26.88 -31.12
N ARG A 411 7.33 -26.06 -30.23
CA ARG A 411 6.04 -25.38 -30.40
C ARG A 411 6.23 -23.91 -30.76
N ARG A 412 5.24 -23.32 -31.44
CA ARG A 412 5.19 -21.87 -31.69
C ARG A 412 4.17 -21.22 -30.78
N MET A 413 4.49 -20.09 -30.18
CA MET A 413 3.58 -19.32 -29.31
C MET A 413 3.40 -17.92 -29.88
N SER A 414 2.23 -17.30 -29.75
CA SER A 414 2.04 -15.90 -30.16
C SER A 414 2.64 -14.91 -29.14
N GLY A 415 3.22 -13.81 -29.63
CA GLY A 415 3.68 -12.67 -28.85
C GLY A 415 2.61 -11.59 -28.64
N VAL A 416 1.39 -11.77 -29.17
CA VAL A 416 0.34 -10.73 -29.22
C VAL A 416 -0.09 -10.24 -27.84
N LEU A 417 -0.11 -11.12 -26.83
CA LEU A 417 -0.53 -10.75 -25.47
C LEU A 417 0.55 -10.03 -24.65
N PHE A 418 1.77 -9.84 -25.19
CA PHE A 418 2.87 -9.21 -24.45
C PHE A 418 2.53 -7.77 -24.06
N GLY A 419 2.15 -6.96 -25.04
CA GLY A 419 1.78 -5.56 -24.84
C GLY A 419 0.55 -5.40 -23.93
N PRO A 420 -0.58 -6.10 -24.20
CA PRO A 420 -1.74 -6.09 -23.34
C PRO A 420 -1.45 -6.50 -21.89
N THR A 421 -0.63 -7.54 -21.67
CA THR A 421 -0.24 -7.98 -20.33
C THR A 421 0.56 -6.92 -19.60
N LEU A 422 1.57 -6.34 -20.26
CA LEU A 422 2.37 -5.25 -19.70
C LEU A 422 1.50 -4.04 -19.33
N LEU A 423 0.64 -3.62 -20.26
CA LEU A 423 -0.28 -2.50 -20.07
C LEU A 423 -1.26 -2.77 -18.93
N PHE A 424 -1.80 -3.98 -18.83
CA PHE A 424 -2.73 -4.37 -17.78
C PHE A 424 -2.14 -4.15 -16.39
N TYR A 425 -0.92 -4.66 -16.14
CA TYR A 425 -0.26 -4.48 -14.84
C TYR A 425 0.09 -3.01 -14.56
N CYS A 426 0.56 -2.26 -15.57
CA CYS A 426 0.83 -0.84 -15.43
C CYS A 426 -0.44 -0.04 -15.10
N VAL A 427 -1.57 -0.34 -15.76
CA VAL A 427 -2.86 0.31 -15.51
C VAL A 427 -3.40 -0.10 -14.14
N MET A 428 -3.28 -1.36 -13.76
CA MET A 428 -3.68 -1.86 -12.44
C MET A 428 -2.93 -1.11 -11.32
N HIS A 429 -1.61 -0.90 -11.47
CA HIS A 429 -0.84 -0.09 -10.51
C HIS A 429 -1.22 1.39 -10.54
N TYR A 430 -1.37 1.98 -11.73
CA TYR A 430 -1.76 3.38 -11.89
C TYR A 430 -3.14 3.68 -11.29
N LYS A 431 -4.08 2.74 -11.41
CA LYS A 431 -5.45 2.85 -10.90
C LYS A 431 -5.65 2.24 -9.52
N ARG A 432 -4.61 1.80 -8.81
CA ARG A 432 -4.74 1.12 -7.51
C ARG A 432 -5.58 1.88 -6.47
N VAL A 433 -5.48 3.21 -6.41
CA VAL A 433 -6.30 4.04 -5.50
C VAL A 433 -7.77 3.99 -5.91
N ALA A 434 -8.06 4.13 -7.21
CA ALA A 434 -9.43 4.01 -7.71
C ALA A 434 -9.99 2.58 -7.56
N LEU A 435 -9.14 1.55 -7.66
CA LEU A 435 -9.53 0.16 -7.38
C LEU A 435 -9.86 -0.02 -5.90
N ALA A 436 -9.05 0.56 -5.02
CA ALA A 436 -9.29 0.58 -3.57
C ALA A 436 -10.59 1.30 -3.19
N GLU A 437 -10.91 2.41 -3.85
CA GLU A 437 -12.13 3.18 -3.62
C GLU A 437 -13.38 2.57 -4.29
N SER A 438 -13.21 1.62 -5.21
CA SER A 438 -14.33 1.10 -6.04
C SER A 438 -15.30 0.17 -5.30
N GLY A 439 -14.86 -0.46 -4.20
CA GLY A 439 -15.61 -1.52 -3.53
C GLY A 439 -15.80 -2.80 -4.37
N TRP A 440 -15.09 -2.95 -5.49
CA TRP A 440 -15.20 -4.13 -6.38
C TRP A 440 -14.53 -5.40 -5.83
N PHE A 441 -13.68 -5.25 -4.80
CA PHE A 441 -12.86 -6.30 -4.25
C PHE A 441 -13.20 -6.56 -2.77
N GLU A 442 -12.61 -7.60 -2.19
CA GLU A 442 -12.80 -8.05 -0.80
C GLU A 442 -12.32 -7.04 0.28
N PHE A 443 -11.92 -5.84 -0.11
CA PHE A 443 -11.34 -4.83 0.77
C PHE A 443 -11.99 -3.47 0.54
N ASP A 444 -12.06 -2.68 1.61
CA ASP A 444 -12.68 -1.37 1.61
C ASP A 444 -11.59 -0.31 1.79
N GLY A 445 -11.12 0.27 0.69
CA GLY A 445 -10.05 1.24 0.70
C GLY A 445 -8.65 0.64 0.88
N ARG A 446 -7.99 0.96 1.98
CA ARG A 446 -6.56 0.68 2.17
C ARG A 446 -6.31 -0.72 2.75
N ILE A 447 -5.23 -1.34 2.29
CA ILE A 447 -4.87 -2.72 2.63
C ILE A 447 -3.87 -2.72 3.78
N THR A 448 -4.20 -3.43 4.86
CA THR A 448 -3.30 -3.53 6.02
C THR A 448 -2.04 -4.31 5.70
N THR A 449 -0.93 -3.95 6.35
CA THR A 449 0.31 -4.70 6.26
C THR A 449 0.07 -6.14 6.76
N LYS A 450 0.48 -7.12 5.96
CA LYS A 450 0.47 -8.56 6.28
C LYS A 450 1.87 -9.17 6.32
N VAL A 451 2.86 -8.48 5.76
CA VAL A 451 4.25 -8.92 5.72
C VAL A 451 5.14 -7.77 6.17
N ALA A 452 5.83 -7.96 7.29
CA ALA A 452 6.81 -6.99 7.79
C ALA A 452 8.10 -7.03 6.94
N SER A 453 8.82 -5.92 6.92
CA SER A 453 10.08 -5.80 6.18
C SER A 453 11.14 -6.84 6.60
N LEU A 454 11.28 -7.08 7.90
CA LEU A 454 12.21 -8.09 8.45
C LEU A 454 11.85 -9.51 8.01
N GLU A 455 10.55 -9.84 8.00
CA GLU A 455 10.07 -11.14 7.52
C GLU A 455 10.38 -11.29 6.03
N PHE A 456 10.17 -10.24 5.24
CA PHE A 456 10.52 -10.25 3.83
C PHE A 456 12.00 -10.52 3.61
N GLU A 457 12.92 -9.84 4.33
CA GLU A 457 14.36 -10.05 4.20
C GLU A 457 14.76 -11.51 4.47
N GLN A 458 14.22 -12.12 5.52
CA GLN A 458 14.51 -13.50 5.93
C GLN A 458 13.88 -14.56 5.01
N THR A 459 12.83 -14.21 4.27
CA THR A 459 12.08 -15.15 3.44
C THR A 459 12.84 -15.52 2.16
N SER A 460 12.88 -16.81 1.85
CA SER A 460 13.48 -17.32 0.60
C SER A 460 12.55 -17.12 -0.61
N VAL A 461 13.10 -17.10 -1.82
CA VAL A 461 12.31 -16.99 -3.06
C VAL A 461 11.33 -18.15 -3.21
N MET A 462 11.66 -19.33 -2.68
CA MET A 462 10.79 -20.51 -2.75
C MET A 462 9.46 -20.32 -2.01
N ALA A 463 9.41 -19.45 -1.00
CA ALA A 463 8.17 -19.17 -0.27
C ALA A 463 7.05 -18.62 -1.17
N PHE A 464 7.39 -17.91 -2.25
CA PHE A 464 6.39 -17.40 -3.21
C PHE A 464 5.60 -18.51 -3.92
N PHE A 465 6.15 -19.73 -3.99
CA PHE A 465 5.55 -20.84 -4.71
C PHE A 465 4.96 -21.91 -3.79
N TRP A 466 5.56 -22.11 -2.61
CA TRP A 466 5.22 -23.22 -1.71
C TRP A 466 4.46 -22.79 -0.44
N SER A 467 4.26 -21.49 -0.24
CA SER A 467 3.53 -20.96 0.91
C SER A 467 2.52 -19.88 0.49
N ASP A 468 1.77 -19.35 1.45
CA ASP A 468 0.83 -18.24 1.26
C ASP A 468 1.53 -16.87 1.16
N PHE A 469 2.87 -16.82 1.18
CA PHE A 469 3.66 -15.58 1.20
C PHE A 469 3.28 -14.59 0.09
N ALA A 470 3.10 -15.04 -1.16
CA ALA A 470 2.71 -14.18 -2.27
C ALA A 470 1.31 -13.60 -2.09
N LEU A 471 0.38 -14.38 -1.51
CA LEU A 471 -0.98 -13.95 -1.22
C LEU A 471 -0.99 -12.94 -0.06
N ARG A 472 -0.17 -13.15 0.98
CA ARG A 472 0.01 -12.17 2.07
C ARG A 472 0.66 -10.88 1.58
N LEU A 473 1.64 -10.95 0.67
CA LEU A 473 2.18 -9.76 0.01
C LEU A 473 1.16 -9.03 -0.86
N ASN A 474 0.08 -9.70 -1.28
CA ASN A 474 -1.09 -9.12 -1.93
C ASN A 474 -2.20 -8.74 -0.92
N GLY A 475 -1.88 -8.67 0.38
CA GLY A 475 -2.83 -8.31 1.43
C GLY A 475 -3.92 -9.34 1.72
N ASN A 476 -3.73 -10.59 1.29
CA ASN A 476 -4.72 -11.67 1.34
C ASN A 476 -6.00 -11.43 0.52
N ILE A 477 -5.94 -10.60 -0.53
CA ILE A 477 -7.09 -10.32 -1.40
C ILE A 477 -7.12 -11.35 -2.53
N LEU A 478 -7.96 -12.38 -2.41
CA LEU A 478 -7.93 -13.52 -3.31
C LEU A 478 -8.32 -13.13 -4.73
N SER A 479 -9.39 -12.34 -4.89
CA SER A 479 -9.88 -11.85 -6.18
C SER A 479 -8.82 -11.06 -6.96
N LEU A 480 -8.14 -10.11 -6.32
CA LEU A 480 -7.08 -9.32 -6.96
C LEU A 480 -5.89 -10.20 -7.36
N PHE A 481 -5.49 -11.14 -6.51
CA PHE A 481 -4.43 -12.10 -6.82
C PHE A 481 -4.83 -13.00 -8.00
N ALA A 482 -6.05 -13.52 -7.99
CA ALA A 482 -6.58 -14.41 -9.01
C ALA A 482 -6.61 -13.73 -10.38
N ILE A 483 -7.02 -12.46 -10.48
CA ILE A 483 -7.00 -11.72 -11.75
C ILE A 483 -5.60 -11.65 -12.34
N LYS A 484 -4.58 -11.35 -11.52
CA LYS A 484 -3.18 -11.31 -11.97
C LYS A 484 -2.73 -12.68 -12.50
N VAL A 485 -3.02 -13.73 -11.74
CA VAL A 485 -2.68 -15.11 -12.13
C VAL A 485 -3.42 -15.53 -13.40
N VAL A 486 -4.69 -15.15 -13.58
CA VAL A 486 -5.46 -15.42 -14.80
C VAL A 486 -4.86 -14.71 -16.01
N VAL A 487 -4.53 -13.41 -15.89
CA VAL A 487 -3.87 -12.66 -16.97
C VAL A 487 -2.53 -13.30 -17.34
N LEU A 488 -1.74 -13.71 -16.35
CA LEU A 488 -0.51 -14.45 -16.59
C LEU A 488 -0.77 -15.81 -17.27
N GLY A 489 -1.77 -16.55 -16.79
CA GLY A 489 -2.18 -17.86 -17.29
C GLY A 489 -2.67 -17.85 -18.73
N LEU A 490 -3.33 -16.77 -19.18
CA LEU A 490 -3.73 -16.58 -20.57
C LEU A 490 -2.52 -16.58 -21.52
N ASN A 491 -1.37 -16.04 -21.09
CA ASN A 491 -0.13 -16.09 -21.85
C ASN A 491 0.40 -17.53 -21.96
N VAL A 492 0.31 -18.32 -20.87
CA VAL A 492 0.71 -19.74 -20.87
C VAL A 492 -0.23 -20.58 -21.72
N GLY A 493 -1.54 -20.30 -21.71
CA GLY A 493 -2.54 -21.01 -22.50
C GLY A 493 -2.25 -21.00 -24.01
N GLN A 494 -1.62 -19.93 -24.53
CA GLN A 494 -1.20 -19.88 -25.93
C GLN A 494 -0.17 -20.95 -26.32
N LEU A 495 0.65 -21.42 -25.37
CA LEU A 495 1.59 -22.53 -25.58
C LEU A 495 0.87 -23.89 -25.71
N LEU A 496 -0.32 -24.02 -25.12
CA LEU A 496 -1.10 -25.26 -25.14
C LEU A 496 -2.00 -25.35 -26.39
N SER A 497 -2.51 -24.23 -26.88
CA SER A 497 -3.45 -24.16 -28.01
C SER A 497 -2.78 -24.20 -29.39
N THR A 498 -1.44 -24.23 -29.46
CA THR A 498 -0.69 -24.12 -30.72
C THR A 498 -0.20 -25.49 -31.20
N ASN A 499 -0.49 -25.79 -32.46
CA ASN A 499 -0.10 -27.05 -33.10
C ASN A 499 1.42 -27.15 -33.27
N ALA A 500 1.95 -28.37 -33.15
CA ALA A 500 3.33 -28.67 -33.49
C ALA A 500 3.63 -28.22 -34.94
N THR A 501 4.84 -27.72 -35.17
CA THR A 501 5.23 -27.22 -36.49
C THR A 501 5.20 -28.36 -37.51
N HIS A 502 4.34 -28.26 -38.52
CA HIS A 502 4.35 -29.14 -39.68
C HIS A 502 5.43 -28.66 -40.66
N SER A 503 6.29 -29.61 -41.07
CA SER A 503 7.31 -29.44 -42.10
C SER A 503 6.67 -28.96 -43.42
N ALA A 504 7.04 -27.78 -43.90
CA ALA A 504 6.62 -27.28 -45.20
C ALA A 504 7.59 -27.76 -46.30
N SER A 505 7.01 -28.21 -47.42
CA SER A 505 7.66 -28.84 -48.57
C SER A 505 8.24 -27.84 -49.58
N ASN A 506 9.35 -28.26 -50.18
CA ASN A 506 9.94 -27.90 -51.47
C ASN A 506 9.30 -26.74 -52.25
N ASN A 507 10.01 -25.62 -52.31
CA ASN A 507 10.04 -24.72 -53.45
C ASN A 507 11.42 -24.04 -53.53
N GLU A 508 11.84 -23.72 -54.75
CA GLU A 508 13.18 -23.27 -55.16
C GLU A 508 13.68 -22.04 -54.39
N ILE A 509 14.38 -22.32 -53.30
CA ILE A 509 15.17 -21.39 -52.49
C ILE A 509 16.61 -21.92 -52.53
N THR A 510 17.62 -21.07 -52.47
CA THR A 510 19.01 -21.57 -52.52
C THR A 510 19.32 -22.44 -51.30
N GLU A 511 20.15 -23.47 -51.47
CA GLU A 511 20.41 -24.54 -50.48
C GLU A 511 20.81 -24.01 -49.08
N ILE A 512 21.46 -22.83 -49.02
CA ILE A 512 21.88 -22.18 -47.77
C ILE A 512 20.71 -21.45 -47.08
N GLU A 513 19.87 -20.77 -47.86
CA GLU A 513 18.65 -20.12 -47.41
C GLU A 513 17.62 -21.13 -46.89
N GLU A 514 17.52 -22.27 -47.57
CA GLU A 514 16.68 -23.39 -47.18
C GLU A 514 17.15 -23.98 -45.85
N ILE A 515 18.45 -24.22 -45.67
CA ILE A 515 19.01 -24.75 -44.41
C ILE A 515 18.83 -23.75 -43.25
N LEU A 516 19.02 -22.45 -43.48
CA LEU A 516 18.82 -21.41 -42.45
C LEU A 516 17.33 -21.23 -42.12
N GLY A 517 16.48 -21.16 -43.14
CA GLY A 517 15.02 -21.04 -43.02
C GLY A 517 14.40 -22.24 -42.32
N ILE A 518 14.85 -23.46 -42.63
CA ILE A 518 14.44 -24.70 -41.94
C ILE A 518 14.92 -24.69 -40.49
N ARG A 519 16.16 -24.28 -40.19
CA ARG A 519 16.65 -24.19 -38.79
C ARG A 519 15.87 -23.15 -37.96
N LEU A 520 15.45 -22.04 -38.56
CA LEU A 520 14.60 -21.04 -37.91
C LEU A 520 13.15 -21.50 -37.79
N ALA A 521 12.63 -22.22 -38.78
CA ALA A 521 11.26 -22.71 -38.79
C ALA A 521 11.02 -23.93 -37.87
N CYS A 522 12.02 -24.80 -37.70
CA CYS A 522 11.96 -26.03 -36.90
C CYS A 522 12.31 -25.85 -35.41
N ASN A 523 12.84 -24.69 -35.00
CA ASN A 523 13.27 -24.48 -33.62
C ASN A 523 12.17 -24.05 -32.64
N GLY A 524 10.91 -23.89 -33.07
CA GLY A 524 9.84 -23.35 -32.21
C GLY A 524 10.13 -21.91 -31.73
N GLY A 525 9.36 -21.39 -30.77
CA GLY A 525 9.55 -20.06 -30.18
C GLY A 525 8.38 -19.07 -30.37
N LEU A 526 8.63 -17.78 -30.13
CA LEU A 526 7.61 -16.72 -30.25
C LEU A 526 7.39 -16.27 -31.72
N ASP A 527 6.11 -16.16 -32.07
CA ASP A 527 5.48 -15.73 -33.32
C ASP A 527 5.70 -16.59 -34.57
N GLN A 528 4.73 -16.51 -35.50
CA GLN A 528 4.89 -17.01 -36.86
C GLN A 528 5.57 -15.93 -37.69
N PHE A 529 6.79 -16.18 -38.14
CA PHE A 529 7.23 -15.56 -39.38
C PHE A 529 6.51 -16.25 -40.54
N ALA A 530 5.60 -15.51 -41.19
CA ALA A 530 4.90 -15.92 -42.39
C ALA A 530 5.84 -15.89 -43.61
N ALA A 531 6.99 -16.56 -43.54
CA ALA A 531 7.85 -16.75 -44.72
C ALA A 531 7.38 -17.90 -45.63
N ALA A 532 6.29 -18.60 -45.27
CA ALA A 532 5.86 -19.82 -45.96
C ALA A 532 4.61 -19.65 -46.85
N GLN A 533 4.02 -18.45 -46.98
CA GLN A 533 2.70 -18.34 -47.64
C GLN A 533 2.60 -17.35 -48.81
N THR A 534 3.67 -16.62 -49.17
CA THR A 534 3.62 -15.69 -50.31
C THR A 534 4.86 -15.76 -51.19
N CYS A 535 5.01 -16.85 -51.94
CA CYS A 535 5.86 -16.87 -53.13
C CYS A 535 5.10 -17.47 -54.32
N GLY A 536 4.23 -16.65 -54.90
CA GLY A 536 3.52 -16.91 -56.16
C GLY A 536 3.62 -15.75 -57.15
N GLY A 537 4.64 -14.90 -57.01
CA GLY A 537 4.88 -13.77 -57.90
C GLY A 537 6.35 -13.38 -57.89
N GLN A 538 6.95 -13.28 -59.08
CA GLN A 538 8.29 -12.75 -59.30
C GLN A 538 8.39 -11.35 -58.68
N LEU A 539 9.14 -11.24 -57.59
CA LEU A 539 9.67 -9.99 -57.08
C LEU A 539 11.18 -10.19 -56.90
N GLU A 540 11.96 -9.51 -57.73
CA GLU A 540 13.38 -9.32 -57.50
C GLU A 540 13.57 -8.41 -56.28
N LEU A 541 13.90 -9.05 -55.16
CA LEU A 541 14.71 -8.54 -54.04
C LEU A 541 15.38 -9.79 -53.44
N SER A 542 16.48 -10.26 -54.05
CA SER A 542 17.88 -9.99 -53.66
C SER A 542 18.27 -10.69 -52.35
N GLY A 543 19.44 -11.33 -52.32
CA GLY A 543 20.11 -11.85 -51.11
C GLY A 543 20.39 -10.82 -49.99
N SER A 544 19.74 -9.64 -50.03
CA SER A 544 19.75 -8.56 -49.05
C SER A 544 18.86 -8.78 -47.83
N GLU A 545 17.82 -9.62 -47.89
CA GLU A 545 17.02 -9.95 -46.69
C GLU A 545 17.70 -11.04 -45.83
N LEU A 546 18.46 -11.94 -46.46
CA LEU A 546 19.43 -12.82 -45.78
C LEU A 546 20.50 -12.08 -45.00
N LEU A 547 20.83 -10.86 -45.42
CA LEU A 547 21.76 -9.98 -44.72
C LEU A 547 21.11 -9.25 -43.53
N ARG A 548 19.77 -9.23 -43.38
CA ARG A 548 19.11 -8.77 -42.13
C ARG A 548 19.11 -9.86 -41.05
N LEU A 549 19.27 -11.11 -41.51
CA LEU A 549 19.87 -12.24 -40.79
C LEU A 549 21.40 -12.16 -40.70
N GLY A 550 22.01 -11.06 -41.14
CA GLY A 550 23.10 -10.43 -40.40
C GLY A 550 22.58 -10.00 -39.03
N ILE A 551 22.29 -11.00 -38.20
CA ILE A 551 22.91 -10.99 -36.89
C ILE A 551 22.53 -9.71 -36.11
N LEU A 552 21.24 -9.64 -35.78
CA LEU A 552 20.71 -9.24 -34.47
C LEU A 552 21.44 -9.92 -33.27
N THR A 553 22.53 -10.68 -33.50
CA THR A 553 23.12 -11.65 -32.58
C THR A 553 24.57 -11.41 -32.17
N ASP A 554 25.51 -10.80 -32.93
CA ASP A 554 26.96 -11.01 -32.61
C ASP A 554 28.04 -10.05 -33.18
N MET A 555 27.76 -9.05 -34.02
CA MET A 555 28.84 -8.34 -34.76
C MET A 555 29.21 -6.92 -34.29
N PHE A 556 28.80 -6.49 -33.09
CA PHE A 556 29.13 -5.15 -32.55
C PHE A 556 29.82 -5.14 -31.17
N ILE A 557 30.30 -6.28 -30.68
CA ILE A 557 31.17 -6.33 -29.49
C ILE A 557 32.32 -7.28 -29.80
N TRP A 558 33.31 -6.79 -30.55
CA TRP A 558 34.75 -7.06 -30.44
C TRP A 558 35.45 -6.12 -31.44
N THR A 559 35.54 -4.85 -31.05
CA THR A 559 36.61 -3.91 -31.43
C THR A 559 36.93 -3.05 -30.22
#